data_AF-A0A9W8IEV3-F1
#
_entry.id   AF-A0A9W8IEV3-F1
#
_cell.length_a   1.000
_cell.length_b   1.000
_cell.length_c   1.000
_cell.angle_alpha   90.00
_cell.angle_beta   90.00
_cell.angle_gamma   90.00
#
_symmetry.space_group_name_H-M   'P 1'
#
loop_
_entity.id
_entity.type
_entity.pdbx_description
1 polymer ?
#
loop_
_entity_poly.entity_id
_entity_poly.type
_entity_poly.pdbx_seq_one_letter_code
_entity_poly.pdbx_strand_id
1 'polypeptide(L)'
;MGEVKIPIRLFTTDENYELPKMTKLKEGTAKRRKRRKKIENPNQERFDLVRQLLSMGVSTKGARCSMGLVVAAKAGNMAMVRLLLKNGADAMAGGENKALLMAVVYGHIDVAKRLVKSGAQISSLALRYAVQKKRSDIAAWLMKKGAVPDMATIKLLDSISPYAYEPLVVLEERADEKQALNDHPLLAYIQNQTSAQAAKALPHGWTGSTFYRKTNDSGKAAFHALVVPTADIQQVMDAVETQGNNPATSRIKVAATGGGALKYKSELEQRLGIELVVVKELHATARGLQLDSGADAAKQMLICNIGTGISLVKVDEHGEVERVSGSGIGGATFWGLVKRLTQFSDFDTAIVAAHTAGTLGKADTLVEDIYGRETSKAIGLPPDLVAGFLGKLDADCLSDADISAALLRMFASNVGQLAVFQARLLDADAVWFTGGFVQSAPSADSDAGSSAAEIAQRAIADAVLFWSGGSIQPLFPQHAALLGAMGAIHDAFLP
;
A
#
# COMPACT_ATOMS: atom_id res chain seq x y z
N MET A 1 44.24 2.19 33.64
CA MET A 1 44.57 1.89 32.22
C MET A 1 43.53 2.58 31.36
N GLY A 2 43.94 3.45 30.43
CA GLY A 2 43.01 4.19 29.58
C GLY A 2 42.30 3.26 28.59
N GLU A 3 40.99 3.46 28.43
CA GLU A 3 40.15 2.80 27.43
C GLU A 3 40.81 2.87 26.04
N VAL A 4 41.08 1.72 25.42
CA VAL A 4 41.59 1.66 24.04
C VAL A 4 40.46 2.08 23.11
N LYS A 5 40.66 3.14 22.32
CA LYS A 5 39.62 3.74 21.46
C LYS A 5 40.00 3.67 19.99
N ILE A 6 39.02 3.39 19.12
CA ILE A 6 39.22 3.37 17.66
C ILE A 6 39.42 4.81 17.13
N PRO A 7 40.52 5.11 16.40
CA PRO A 7 40.72 6.41 15.77
C PRO A 7 39.70 6.67 14.64
N ILE A 8 39.06 7.85 14.63
CA ILE A 8 38.04 8.24 13.61
C ILE A 8 38.56 8.13 12.18
N ARG A 9 39.86 8.36 11.99
CA ARG A 9 40.51 8.35 10.68
C ARG A 9 40.60 6.95 10.04
N LEU A 10 40.29 5.88 10.77
CA LEU A 10 40.20 4.52 10.21
C LEU A 10 38.89 4.28 9.43
N PHE A 11 37.91 5.18 9.55
CA PHE A 11 36.62 5.03 8.87
C PHE A 11 36.54 5.78 7.53
N THR A 12 37.58 6.54 7.16
CA THR A 12 37.63 7.28 5.89
C THR A 12 38.12 6.38 4.74
N THR A 13 37.78 6.76 3.51
CA THR A 13 38.24 6.13 2.27
C THR A 13 39.40 6.87 1.59
N ASP A 14 39.99 7.88 2.26
CA ASP A 14 41.09 8.68 1.70
C ASP A 14 42.36 7.83 1.54
N GLU A 15 42.80 7.65 0.29
CA GLU A 15 43.93 6.81 -0.09
C GLU A 15 45.29 7.41 0.33
N ASN A 16 45.36 8.72 0.64
CA ASN A 16 46.60 9.43 0.95
C ASN A 16 46.99 9.41 2.44
N TYR A 17 46.24 8.72 3.30
CA TYR A 17 46.43 8.74 4.75
C TYR A 17 47.23 7.53 5.28
N GLU A 18 48.45 7.77 5.78
CA GLU A 18 49.32 6.74 6.38
C GLU A 18 48.77 6.19 7.71
N LEU A 19 48.73 4.86 7.83
CA LEU A 19 48.27 4.15 9.04
C LEU A 19 49.26 4.32 10.21
N PRO A 20 48.77 4.52 11.45
CA PRO A 20 49.64 4.53 12.63
C PRO A 20 50.18 3.11 12.88
N LYS A 21 51.51 2.96 12.99
CA LYS A 21 52.14 1.68 13.36
C LYS A 21 51.84 1.34 14.81
N MET A 22 51.44 0.09 15.07
CA MET A 22 51.06 -0.49 16.37
C MET A 22 52.15 -0.50 17.46
N THR A 23 53.31 0.12 17.25
CA THR A 23 54.36 0.23 18.27
C THR A 23 54.32 1.61 18.93
N LYS A 24 53.63 1.69 20.07
CA LYS A 24 54.08 2.35 21.33
C LYS A 24 52.96 2.39 22.38
N LEU A 25 52.81 1.26 23.08
CA LEU A 25 52.46 1.23 24.50
C LEU A 25 53.72 0.70 25.20
N LYS A 26 54.33 1.54 26.06
CA LYS A 26 55.60 1.39 26.81
C LYS A 26 56.87 1.93 26.11
N GLU A 27 57.33 3.04 26.69
CA GLU A 27 58.70 3.60 26.86
C GLU A 27 59.79 3.50 25.78
N GLY A 28 60.63 4.54 25.75
CA GLY A 28 62.05 4.38 25.44
C GLY A 28 62.50 4.71 24.01
N THR A 29 63.69 5.27 23.92
CA THR A 29 64.40 5.78 22.74
C THR A 29 64.86 4.67 21.77
N ALA A 30 64.90 4.96 20.46
CA ALA A 30 66.02 4.68 19.53
C ALA A 30 65.60 4.50 18.04
N LYS A 31 66.61 4.66 17.18
CA LYS A 31 66.64 5.06 15.76
C LYS A 31 66.15 4.02 14.72
N ARG A 32 65.59 4.57 13.63
CA ARG A 32 65.66 4.20 12.18
C ARG A 32 65.82 2.72 11.77
N ARG A 33 64.91 2.24 10.91
CA ARG A 33 65.20 2.04 9.46
C ARG A 33 63.93 1.72 8.64
N LYS A 34 63.84 2.38 7.48
CA LYS A 34 62.81 2.19 6.44
C LYS A 34 62.94 0.81 5.78
N ARG A 35 61.84 0.06 5.72
CA ARG A 35 61.53 -0.85 4.61
C ARG A 35 60.08 -0.58 4.22
N ARG A 36 59.88 0.05 3.06
CA ARG A 36 58.57 0.27 2.44
C ARG A 36 58.03 -1.11 2.01
N LYS A 37 57.04 -1.64 2.73
CA LYS A 37 56.19 -2.71 2.19
C LYS A 37 55.19 -2.05 1.23
N LYS A 38 55.06 -2.64 0.05
CA LYS A 38 54.08 -2.28 -0.99
C LYS A 38 52.69 -2.38 -0.36
N ILE A 39 51.95 -1.27 -0.31
CA ILE A 39 50.64 -1.20 0.37
C ILE A 39 49.63 -1.89 -0.55
N GLU A 40 49.13 -3.05 -0.16
CA GLU A 40 48.01 -3.72 -0.83
C GLU A 40 46.70 -3.21 -0.21
N ASN A 41 46.02 -2.33 -0.96
CA ASN A 41 44.69 -1.77 -0.68
C ASN A 41 44.48 -1.20 0.76
N PRO A 42 44.76 0.11 0.98
CA PRO A 42 44.66 0.74 2.30
C PRO A 42 43.27 0.66 2.96
N ASN A 43 42.20 0.44 2.20
CA ASN A 43 40.84 0.29 2.72
C ASN A 43 40.58 -1.09 3.34
N GLN A 44 41.24 -2.14 2.81
CA GLN A 44 41.13 -3.49 3.35
C GLN A 44 41.89 -3.60 4.68
N GLU A 45 43.10 -3.06 4.76
CA GLU A 45 43.87 -3.01 6.02
C GLU A 45 43.13 -2.23 7.12
N ARG A 46 42.44 -1.11 6.76
CA ARG A 46 41.59 -0.36 7.71
C ARG A 46 40.42 -1.19 8.20
N PHE A 47 39.74 -1.91 7.30
CA PHE A 47 38.64 -2.80 7.65
C PHE A 47 39.10 -3.91 8.60
N ASP A 48 40.23 -4.57 8.29
CA ASP A 48 40.76 -5.66 9.09
C ASP A 48 41.26 -5.17 10.46
N LEU A 49 41.86 -3.98 10.54
CA LEU A 49 42.26 -3.37 11.80
C LEU A 49 41.05 -3.02 12.69
N VAL A 50 39.99 -2.45 12.12
CA VAL A 50 38.75 -2.16 12.86
C VAL A 50 38.10 -3.46 13.32
N ARG A 51 38.04 -4.50 12.48
CA ARG A 51 37.53 -5.83 12.84
C ARG A 51 38.32 -6.44 14.00
N GLN A 52 39.65 -6.35 13.97
CA GLN A 52 40.51 -6.87 15.03
C GLN A 52 40.29 -6.12 16.34
N LEU A 53 40.23 -4.78 16.32
CA LEU A 53 39.97 -3.97 17.52
C LEU A 53 38.60 -4.30 18.14
N LEU A 54 37.56 -4.51 17.32
CA LEU A 54 36.24 -4.92 17.80
C LEU A 54 36.26 -6.33 18.41
N SER A 55 37.03 -7.27 17.83
CA SER A 55 37.20 -8.62 18.39
C SER A 55 37.93 -8.64 19.74
N MET A 56 38.73 -7.61 20.04
CA MET A 56 39.41 -7.42 21.33
C MET A 56 38.50 -6.77 22.39
N GLY A 57 37.20 -6.60 22.12
CA GLY A 57 36.22 -6.09 23.08
C GLY A 57 36.17 -4.57 23.18
N VAL A 58 36.72 -3.83 22.21
CA VAL A 58 36.58 -2.37 22.18
C VAL A 58 35.10 -2.00 21.98
N SER A 59 34.57 -1.20 22.90
CA SER A 59 33.16 -0.80 22.90
C SER A 59 32.76 -0.09 21.60
N THR A 60 31.68 -0.56 21.00
CA THR A 60 30.96 0.12 19.90
C THR A 60 30.03 1.22 20.39
N LYS A 61 29.83 1.32 21.71
CA LYS A 61 29.00 2.35 22.34
C LYS A 61 29.88 3.57 22.64
N GLY A 62 29.57 4.70 22.00
CA GLY A 62 30.23 5.99 22.26
C GLY A 62 30.41 6.87 21.02
N ALA A 63 30.59 8.18 21.25
CA ALA A 63 30.58 9.22 20.21
C ALA A 63 31.53 8.98 19.02
N ARG A 64 32.64 8.25 19.22
CA ARG A 64 33.59 7.95 18.13
C ARG A 64 33.10 6.85 17.18
N CYS A 65 32.43 5.81 17.70
CA CYS A 65 31.86 4.74 16.86
C CYS A 65 30.64 5.26 16.09
N SER A 66 29.84 6.12 16.72
CA SER A 66 28.78 6.89 16.05
C SER A 66 29.32 7.73 14.90
N MET A 67 30.42 8.47 15.14
CA MET A 67 31.10 9.22 14.08
C MET A 67 31.67 8.32 13.00
N GLY A 68 32.19 7.14 13.36
CA GLY A 68 32.65 6.13 12.40
C GLY A 68 31.55 5.63 11.47
N LEU A 69 30.35 5.39 12.02
CA LEU A 69 29.17 5.02 11.23
C LEU A 69 28.73 6.15 10.28
N VAL A 70 28.77 7.41 10.72
CA VAL A 70 28.48 8.59 9.88
C VAL A 70 29.48 8.70 8.73
N VAL A 71 30.78 8.55 9.00
CA VAL A 71 31.83 8.63 7.97
C VAL A 71 31.70 7.47 6.98
N ALA A 72 31.43 6.25 7.45
CA ALA A 72 31.21 5.09 6.59
C ALA A 72 29.95 5.26 5.71
N ALA A 73 28.89 5.84 6.26
CA ALA A 73 27.65 6.11 5.53
C ALA A 73 27.84 7.19 4.45
N LYS A 74 28.56 8.27 4.78
CA LYS A 74 28.96 9.32 3.83
C LYS A 74 29.80 8.77 2.68
N ALA A 75 30.69 7.81 2.95
CA ALA A 75 31.58 7.21 1.97
C ALA A 75 30.95 6.04 1.19
N GLY A 76 29.71 5.64 1.51
CA GLY A 76 29.05 4.50 0.87
C GLY A 76 29.66 3.13 1.22
N ASN A 77 30.50 3.04 2.27
CA ASN A 77 31.23 1.83 2.63
C ASN A 77 30.33 0.84 3.36
N MET A 78 29.54 0.07 2.59
CA MET A 78 28.60 -0.93 3.09
C MET A 78 29.25 -1.98 3.99
N ALA A 79 30.48 -2.41 3.69
CA ALA A 79 31.18 -3.41 4.49
C ALA A 79 31.44 -2.89 5.91
N MET A 80 31.96 -1.67 6.04
CA MET A 80 32.22 -1.04 7.33
C MET A 80 30.92 -0.75 8.09
N VAL A 81 29.85 -0.31 7.40
CA VAL A 81 28.52 -0.10 7.98
C VAL A 81 27.97 -1.41 8.59
N ARG A 82 28.04 -2.53 7.86
CA ARG A 82 27.60 -3.83 8.36
C ARG A 82 28.44 -4.30 9.56
N LEU A 83 29.76 -4.11 9.50
CA LEU A 83 30.67 -4.49 10.58
C LEU A 83 30.34 -3.74 11.88
N LEU A 84 30.15 -2.42 11.80
CA LEU A 84 29.83 -1.59 12.95
C LEU A 84 28.46 -1.92 13.54
N LEU A 85 27.42 -2.02 12.70
CA LEU A 85 26.05 -2.33 13.15
C LEU A 85 25.97 -3.75 13.76
N LYS A 86 26.65 -4.75 13.19
CA LYS A 86 26.68 -6.13 13.73
C LYS A 86 27.31 -6.19 15.13
N ASN A 87 28.26 -5.31 15.42
CA ASN A 87 28.91 -5.22 16.72
C ASN A 87 28.20 -4.25 17.68
N GLY A 88 26.96 -3.86 17.39
CA GLY A 88 26.12 -3.08 18.31
C GLY A 88 26.32 -1.56 18.24
N ALA A 89 26.88 -1.03 17.14
CA ALA A 89 26.83 0.40 16.89
C ALA A 89 25.38 0.84 16.70
N ASP A 90 24.97 1.87 17.43
CA ASP A 90 23.63 2.43 17.34
C ASP A 90 23.49 3.29 16.07
N ALA A 91 22.51 2.95 15.24
CA ALA A 91 22.22 3.62 13.98
C ALA A 91 21.71 5.05 14.17
N MET A 92 21.19 5.39 15.35
CA MET A 92 20.71 6.72 15.72
C MET A 92 21.76 7.55 16.45
N ALA A 93 22.90 6.96 16.83
CA ALA A 93 23.89 7.65 17.65
C ALA A 93 24.61 8.77 16.86
N GLY A 94 24.91 9.87 17.54
CA GLY A 94 25.54 11.07 16.96
C GLY A 94 24.59 12.24 16.71
N GLY A 95 23.33 12.13 17.15
CA GLY A 95 22.30 13.17 17.04
C GLY A 95 21.64 13.19 15.66
N GLU A 96 20.32 13.36 15.64
CA GLU A 96 19.50 13.63 14.44
C GLU A 96 19.65 12.63 13.27
N ASN A 97 19.93 11.36 13.56
CA ASN A 97 20.01 10.33 12.52
C ASN A 97 21.03 10.67 11.38
N LYS A 98 22.15 11.26 11.79
CA LYS A 98 23.16 11.83 10.89
C LYS A 98 23.75 10.82 9.89
N ALA A 99 23.85 9.54 10.27
CA ALA A 99 24.34 8.50 9.37
C ALA A 99 23.37 8.28 8.19
N LEU A 100 22.06 8.25 8.43
CA LEU A 100 21.05 8.16 7.37
C LEU A 100 21.08 9.40 6.48
N LEU A 101 21.15 10.60 7.08
CA LEU A 101 21.22 11.84 6.34
C LEU A 101 22.43 11.87 5.39
N MET A 102 23.61 11.44 5.85
CA MET A 102 24.79 11.36 4.98
C MET A 102 24.61 10.32 3.86
N ALA A 103 24.03 9.14 4.14
CA ALA A 103 23.75 8.18 3.08
C ALA A 103 22.80 8.74 2.00
N VAL A 104 21.76 9.47 2.42
CA VAL A 104 20.79 10.12 1.53
C VAL A 104 21.42 11.24 0.71
N VAL A 105 22.15 12.16 1.35
CA VAL A 105 22.79 13.31 0.69
C VAL A 105 23.78 12.85 -0.38
N TYR A 106 24.55 11.80 -0.10
CA TYR A 106 25.57 11.29 -1.02
C TYR A 106 25.05 10.22 -2.00
N GLY A 107 23.78 9.81 -1.90
CA GLY A 107 23.13 8.95 -2.90
C GLY A 107 23.33 7.46 -2.69
N HIS A 108 23.63 7.01 -1.48
CA HIS A 108 23.91 5.60 -1.17
C HIS A 108 22.64 4.88 -0.67
N ILE A 109 21.72 4.56 -1.59
CA ILE A 109 20.40 3.98 -1.25
C ILE A 109 20.50 2.68 -0.45
N ASP A 110 21.45 1.80 -0.78
CA ASP A 110 21.60 0.52 -0.08
C ASP A 110 22.08 0.72 1.36
N VAL A 111 22.97 1.70 1.58
CA VAL A 111 23.42 2.10 2.91
C VAL A 111 22.26 2.72 3.70
N ALA A 112 21.45 3.58 3.08
CA ALA A 112 20.26 4.16 3.69
C ALA A 112 19.24 3.07 4.12
N LYS A 113 18.94 2.12 3.23
CA LYS A 113 18.10 0.94 3.53
C LYS A 113 18.65 0.12 4.69
N ARG A 114 19.96 -0.10 4.72
CA ARG A 114 20.61 -0.87 5.80
C ARG A 114 20.55 -0.16 7.14
N LEU A 115 20.75 1.15 7.17
CA LEU A 115 20.66 1.96 8.40
C LEU A 115 19.22 1.96 8.94
N VAL A 116 18.21 2.15 8.08
CA VAL A 116 16.79 2.07 8.49
C VAL A 116 16.43 0.70 9.04
N LYS A 117 16.87 -0.39 8.38
CA LYS A 117 16.70 -1.77 8.91
C LYS A 117 17.37 -1.98 10.27
N SER A 118 18.35 -1.16 10.63
CA SER A 118 19.07 -1.23 11.92
C SER A 118 18.62 -0.14 12.91
N GLY A 119 17.44 0.45 12.71
CA GLY A 119 16.79 1.35 13.67
C GLY A 119 16.91 2.84 13.36
N ALA A 120 17.49 3.24 12.23
CA ALA A 120 17.50 4.64 11.82
C ALA A 120 16.08 5.12 11.46
N GLN A 121 15.62 6.22 12.06
CA GLN A 121 14.26 6.75 11.85
C GLN A 121 14.13 7.58 10.57
N ILE A 122 13.10 7.32 9.78
CA ILE A 122 12.82 8.11 8.58
C ILE A 122 12.25 9.46 9.00
N SER A 123 12.81 10.55 8.46
CA SER A 123 12.42 11.91 8.82
C SER A 123 12.10 12.75 7.59
N SER A 124 11.23 13.75 7.77
CA SER A 124 10.93 14.77 6.75
C SER A 124 12.20 15.50 6.28
N LEU A 125 13.18 15.68 7.17
CA LEU A 125 14.49 16.24 6.85
C LEU A 125 15.27 15.37 5.86
N ALA A 126 15.27 14.04 6.05
CA ALA A 126 15.92 13.13 5.10
C ALA A 126 15.26 13.20 3.71
N LEU A 127 13.92 13.28 3.66
CA LEU A 127 13.20 13.45 2.40
C LEU A 127 13.53 14.77 1.72
N ARG A 128 13.55 15.88 2.48
CA ARG A 128 13.94 17.20 1.97
C ARG A 128 15.33 17.18 1.34
N TYR A 129 16.31 16.55 2.00
CA TYR A 129 17.67 16.41 1.45
C TYR A 129 17.70 15.53 0.19
N ALA A 130 16.91 14.45 0.13
CA ALA A 130 16.82 13.60 -1.07
C ALA A 130 16.30 14.41 -2.27
N VAL A 131 15.24 15.20 -2.07
CA VAL A 131 14.65 16.07 -3.10
C VAL A 131 15.63 17.18 -3.50
N GLN A 132 16.22 17.89 -2.54
CA GLN A 132 17.18 18.97 -2.79
C GLN A 132 18.43 18.48 -3.55
N LYS A 133 18.87 17.24 -3.31
CA LYS A 133 20.00 16.60 -3.99
C LYS A 133 19.61 15.81 -5.24
N LYS A 134 18.34 15.89 -5.67
CA LYS A 134 17.80 15.20 -6.86
C LYS A 134 18.04 13.68 -6.84
N ARG A 135 17.94 13.06 -5.66
CA ARG A 135 18.05 11.60 -5.47
C ARG A 135 16.65 10.98 -5.57
N SER A 136 16.10 10.94 -6.77
CA SER A 136 14.69 10.54 -7.02
C SER A 136 14.36 9.13 -6.54
N ASP A 137 15.29 8.20 -6.71
CA ASP A 137 15.22 6.82 -6.22
C ASP A 137 15.13 6.75 -4.68
N ILE A 138 15.92 7.57 -3.99
CA ILE A 138 15.91 7.66 -2.52
C ILE A 138 14.68 8.42 -2.02
N ALA A 139 14.26 9.50 -2.69
CA ALA A 139 13.07 10.27 -2.34
C ALA A 139 11.79 9.43 -2.47
N ALA A 140 11.62 8.71 -3.59
CA ALA A 140 10.51 7.78 -3.80
C ALA A 140 10.51 6.68 -2.74
N TRP A 141 11.69 6.13 -2.42
CA TRP A 141 11.82 5.12 -1.37
C TRP A 141 11.48 5.66 0.03
N LEU A 142 11.90 6.90 0.37
CA LEU A 142 11.59 7.54 1.65
C LEU A 142 10.08 7.83 1.79
N MET A 143 9.43 8.36 0.74
CA MET A 143 7.98 8.59 0.73
C MET A 143 7.19 7.28 0.85
N LYS A 144 7.61 6.22 0.14
CA LYS A 144 7.05 4.87 0.29
C LYS A 144 7.20 4.31 1.71
N LYS A 145 8.12 4.83 2.50
CA LYS A 145 8.35 4.43 3.90
C LYS A 145 7.77 5.41 4.92
N GLY A 146 6.85 6.28 4.50
CA GLY A 146 6.11 7.18 5.38
C GLY A 146 6.80 8.51 5.68
N ALA A 147 7.84 8.89 4.93
CA ALA A 147 8.39 10.23 5.05
C ALA A 147 7.36 11.26 4.56
N VAL A 148 6.78 12.02 5.48
CA VAL A 148 5.84 13.10 5.15
C VAL A 148 6.63 14.33 4.65
N PRO A 149 6.31 14.87 3.45
CA PRO A 149 6.94 16.10 2.99
C PRO A 149 6.44 17.29 3.82
N ASP A 150 7.36 18.04 4.41
CA ASP A 150 7.03 19.31 5.03
C ASP A 150 6.81 20.41 3.98
N MET A 151 6.28 21.57 4.39
CA MET A 151 6.00 22.69 3.48
C MET A 151 7.20 23.15 2.65
N ALA A 152 8.43 23.00 3.15
CA ALA A 152 9.64 23.34 2.40
C ALA A 152 9.94 22.30 1.31
N THR A 153 9.67 21.02 1.59
CA THR A 153 9.78 19.90 0.64
C THR A 153 8.72 19.99 -0.45
N ILE A 154 7.48 20.36 -0.11
CA ILE A 154 6.39 20.56 -1.08
C ILE A 154 6.75 21.67 -2.08
N LYS A 155 7.21 22.83 -1.60
CA LYS A 155 7.68 23.92 -2.48
C LYS A 155 8.84 23.49 -3.40
N LEU A 156 9.72 22.62 -2.93
CA LEU A 156 10.79 22.06 -3.76
C LEU A 156 10.26 21.09 -4.81
N LEU A 157 9.23 20.29 -4.49
CA LEU A 157 8.56 19.42 -5.47
C LEU A 157 7.78 20.23 -6.52
N ASP A 158 7.13 21.32 -6.12
CA ASP A 158 6.42 22.24 -7.05
C ASP A 158 7.37 22.94 -8.03
N SER A 159 8.60 23.23 -7.60
CA SER A 159 9.65 23.81 -8.46
C SER A 159 10.40 22.79 -9.33
N ILE A 160 10.13 21.49 -9.15
CA ILE A 160 10.72 20.37 -9.88
C ILE A 160 9.57 19.54 -10.50
N SER A 161 8.77 20.14 -11.38
CA SER A 161 7.92 19.37 -12.31
C SER A 161 8.69 19.22 -13.63
N PRO A 162 8.98 17.98 -14.09
CA PRO A 162 7.93 17.07 -14.54
C PRO A 162 8.13 15.63 -14.04
N TYR A 163 7.26 15.17 -13.15
CA TYR A 163 6.85 13.76 -13.16
C TYR A 163 5.38 13.74 -13.57
N ALA A 164 5.17 13.31 -14.81
CA ALA A 164 3.87 13.20 -15.45
C ALA A 164 3.00 12.19 -14.69
N TYR A 165 1.94 12.69 -14.04
CA TYR A 165 0.66 12.00 -14.07
C TYR A 165 -0.10 12.61 -15.25
N GLU A 166 -0.39 11.80 -16.26
CA GLU A 166 -1.32 12.19 -17.31
C GLU A 166 -2.73 12.29 -16.71
N PRO A 167 -3.47 13.39 -16.96
CA PRO A 167 -4.85 13.51 -16.53
C PRO A 167 -5.73 12.55 -17.35
N LEU A 168 -6.51 11.75 -16.63
CA LEU A 168 -7.59 10.92 -17.16
C LEU A 168 -8.67 11.84 -17.80
N VAL A 169 -8.88 11.68 -19.11
CA VAL A 169 -10.02 12.09 -19.96
C VAL A 169 -10.67 13.47 -19.68
N VAL A 170 -10.48 14.40 -20.61
CA VAL A 170 -11.16 15.70 -20.69
C VAL A 170 -12.53 15.52 -21.33
N LEU A 171 -13.60 15.86 -20.61
CA LEU A 171 -14.95 15.97 -21.17
C LEU A 171 -15.39 17.44 -21.08
N GLU A 172 -15.53 18.06 -22.25
CA GLU A 172 -16.08 19.39 -22.42
C GLU A 172 -17.61 19.34 -22.30
N GLU A 173 -18.18 20.32 -21.58
CA GLU A 173 -19.51 20.82 -21.96
C GLU A 173 -19.67 22.30 -21.60
N ARG A 174 -20.72 22.88 -22.20
CA ARG A 174 -20.81 24.22 -22.78
C ARG A 174 -20.69 25.40 -21.81
N ALA A 175 -20.27 26.51 -22.39
CA ALA A 175 -19.68 27.69 -21.74
C ALA A 175 -20.67 28.59 -20.97
N ASP A 176 -21.93 28.20 -20.81
CA ASP A 176 -23.01 29.10 -20.42
C ASP A 176 -23.30 29.12 -18.90
N GLU A 177 -22.87 28.15 -18.10
CA GLU A 177 -23.25 28.08 -16.67
C GLU A 177 -22.09 27.75 -15.71
N LYS A 178 -20.88 28.24 -16.00
CA LYS A 178 -19.67 28.03 -15.17
C LYS A 178 -19.77 28.55 -13.73
N GLN A 179 -20.57 29.59 -13.49
CA GLN A 179 -20.70 30.21 -12.18
C GLN A 179 -21.62 29.40 -11.25
N ALA A 180 -22.75 28.90 -11.78
CA ALA A 180 -23.77 28.19 -11.01
C ALA A 180 -23.29 26.84 -10.43
N LEU A 181 -22.31 26.20 -11.08
CA LEU A 181 -21.73 24.94 -10.63
C LEU A 181 -20.72 25.11 -9.48
N ASN A 182 -19.96 26.22 -9.46
CA ASN A 182 -19.01 26.50 -8.38
C ASN A 182 -19.71 26.90 -7.07
N ASP A 183 -20.89 27.52 -7.19
CA ASP A 183 -21.72 27.93 -6.06
C ASP A 183 -22.68 26.82 -5.60
N HIS A 184 -22.52 25.60 -6.14
CA HIS A 184 -23.47 24.52 -5.94
C HIS A 184 -23.40 23.90 -4.52
N PRO A 185 -24.55 23.58 -3.89
CA PRO A 185 -24.65 23.19 -2.48
C PRO A 185 -23.76 22.04 -2.00
N LEU A 186 -23.82 20.90 -2.71
CA LEU A 186 -23.01 19.71 -2.41
C LEU A 186 -21.51 19.96 -2.63
N LEU A 187 -21.18 20.87 -3.53
CA LEU A 187 -19.81 21.27 -3.88
C LEU A 187 -19.26 22.28 -2.86
N ALA A 188 -20.08 23.24 -2.42
CA ALA A 188 -19.77 24.22 -1.38
C ALA A 188 -19.57 23.57 0.00
N TYR A 189 -20.38 22.54 0.34
CA TYR A 189 -20.19 21.74 1.56
C TYR A 189 -18.79 21.11 1.62
N ILE A 190 -18.37 20.46 0.52
CA ILE A 190 -17.07 19.78 0.45
C ILE A 190 -15.90 20.79 0.44
N GLN A 191 -16.07 21.95 -0.19
CA GLN A 191 -15.06 23.01 -0.18
C GLN A 191 -14.90 23.69 1.19
N ASN A 192 -16.00 23.89 1.95
CA ASN A 192 -15.96 24.56 3.26
C ASN A 192 -15.41 23.69 4.40
N GLN A 193 -15.30 22.38 4.21
CA GLN A 193 -14.68 21.45 5.18
C GLN A 193 -13.13 21.43 5.13
N THR A 194 -12.49 22.32 4.34
CA THR A 194 -11.02 22.47 4.32
C THR A 194 -10.41 23.13 5.57
N SER A 195 -11.21 23.39 6.60
CA SER A 195 -10.77 23.83 7.92
C SER A 195 -10.60 22.65 8.88
N ALA A 196 -9.50 21.91 8.76
CA ALA A 196 -8.74 21.13 9.77
C ALA A 196 -9.43 20.39 10.97
N GLN A 197 -10.75 20.35 11.13
CA GLN A 197 -11.42 19.95 12.37
C GLN A 197 -12.38 18.75 12.23
N ALA A 198 -12.70 18.27 11.04
CA ALA A 198 -13.61 17.12 10.86
C ALA A 198 -12.92 15.77 10.61
N ALA A 199 -11.59 15.68 10.68
CA ALA A 199 -10.84 14.46 10.37
C ALA A 199 -10.63 13.51 11.57
N LYS A 200 -11.39 13.65 12.67
CA LYS A 200 -11.27 12.75 13.83
C LYS A 200 -12.51 11.89 13.99
N ALA A 201 -12.28 10.59 13.77
CA ALA A 201 -13.15 9.43 13.98
C ALA A 201 -14.20 9.18 12.89
N LEU A 202 -13.86 8.32 11.93
CA LEU A 202 -14.83 7.61 11.08
C LEU A 202 -14.52 6.10 11.14
N PRO A 203 -15.43 5.25 11.63
CA PRO A 203 -15.28 3.79 11.63
C PRO A 203 -15.65 3.16 10.27
N HIS A 204 -15.17 1.94 10.02
CA HIS A 204 -15.23 1.24 8.73
C HIS A 204 -16.58 0.58 8.40
N GLY A 205 -17.04 0.73 7.14
CA GLY A 205 -18.15 -0.03 6.56
C GLY A 205 -18.88 0.66 5.38
N TRP A 206 -18.72 0.10 4.18
CA TRP A 206 -19.42 0.37 2.90
C TRP A 206 -19.63 1.82 2.43
N THR A 207 -19.07 2.08 1.27
CA THR A 207 -18.73 3.38 0.68
C THR A 207 -19.81 3.94 -0.26
N GLY A 208 -20.35 5.12 0.02
CA GLY A 208 -20.86 6.02 -1.02
C GLY A 208 -19.69 6.80 -1.59
N SER A 209 -19.45 6.71 -2.90
CA SER A 209 -18.43 7.51 -3.58
C SER A 209 -19.06 8.66 -4.37
N THR A 210 -18.68 9.89 -4.03
CA THR A 210 -19.14 11.09 -4.75
C THR A 210 -17.98 11.67 -5.54
N PHE A 211 -18.23 11.92 -6.82
CA PHE A 211 -17.31 12.61 -7.71
C PHE A 211 -17.74 14.04 -7.95
N TYR A 212 -16.77 14.95 -7.96
CA TYR A 212 -17.05 16.31 -8.37
C TYR A 212 -15.88 16.94 -9.12
N ARG A 213 -16.20 17.79 -10.10
CA ARG A 213 -15.23 18.51 -10.94
C ARG A 213 -14.85 19.84 -10.28
N LYS A 214 -13.56 20.08 -10.02
CA LYS A 214 -13.02 21.39 -9.64
C LYS A 214 -12.13 21.92 -10.75
N THR A 215 -12.38 23.15 -11.21
CA THR A 215 -11.51 23.80 -12.19
C THR A 215 -10.40 24.53 -11.46
N ASN A 216 -9.14 24.27 -11.79
CA ASN A 216 -8.02 25.03 -11.24
C ASN A 216 -7.85 26.36 -11.97
N ASP A 217 -7.00 27.25 -11.43
CA ASP A 217 -6.74 28.59 -11.98
C ASP A 217 -6.19 28.59 -13.42
N SER A 218 -5.77 27.43 -13.94
CA SER A 218 -5.31 27.21 -15.31
C SER A 218 -6.40 26.73 -16.29
N GLY A 219 -7.66 26.62 -15.84
CA GLY A 219 -8.78 26.15 -16.66
C GLY A 219 -8.88 24.62 -16.80
N LYS A 220 -7.98 23.86 -16.14
CA LYS A 220 -8.03 22.39 -16.14
C LYS A 220 -9.00 21.87 -15.08
N ALA A 221 -9.82 20.91 -15.47
CA ALA A 221 -10.76 20.21 -14.61
C ALA A 221 -10.09 19.06 -13.87
N ALA A 222 -10.28 18.98 -12.55
CA ALA A 222 -9.85 17.86 -11.71
C ALA A 222 -11.08 17.18 -11.11
N PHE A 223 -11.13 15.84 -11.17
CA PHE A 223 -12.14 15.06 -10.49
C PHE A 223 -11.67 14.74 -9.06
N HIS A 224 -12.54 14.99 -8.09
CA HIS A 224 -12.31 14.70 -6.69
C HIS A 224 -13.21 13.56 -6.25
N ALA A 225 -12.71 12.69 -5.39
CA ALA A 225 -13.45 11.58 -4.82
C ALA A 225 -13.66 11.79 -3.32
N LEU A 226 -14.90 11.59 -2.87
CA LEU A 226 -15.25 11.49 -1.45
C LEU A 226 -15.84 10.11 -1.19
N VAL A 227 -15.42 9.45 -0.12
CA VAL A 227 -15.93 8.15 0.29
C VAL A 227 -16.52 8.25 1.69
N VAL A 228 -17.80 7.90 1.85
CA VAL A 228 -18.52 8.00 3.13
C VAL A 228 -19.22 6.68 3.47
N PRO A 229 -19.21 6.23 4.74
CA PRO A 229 -19.99 5.07 5.16
C PRO A 229 -21.50 5.24 4.89
N THR A 230 -22.14 4.21 4.37
CA THR A 230 -23.59 4.23 4.08
C THR A 230 -24.42 4.31 5.36
N ALA A 231 -23.87 3.84 6.49
CA ALA A 231 -24.48 4.00 7.80
C ALA A 231 -24.69 5.47 8.18
N ASP A 232 -23.84 6.37 7.67
CA ASP A 232 -23.85 7.80 7.96
C ASP A 232 -24.62 8.62 6.91
N ILE A 233 -25.30 7.98 5.95
CA ILE A 233 -26.03 8.68 4.87
C ILE A 233 -27.05 9.68 5.40
N GLN A 234 -27.65 9.42 6.55
CA GLN A 234 -28.57 10.34 7.23
C GLN A 234 -27.86 11.62 7.67
N GLN A 235 -26.69 11.50 8.30
CA GLN A 235 -25.88 12.65 8.71
C GLN A 235 -25.42 13.48 7.50
N VAL A 236 -25.11 12.81 6.38
CA VAL A 236 -24.78 13.49 5.12
C VAL A 236 -25.97 14.30 4.62
N MET A 237 -27.17 13.74 4.62
CA MET A 237 -28.39 14.46 4.22
C MET A 237 -28.67 15.65 5.14
N ASP A 238 -28.62 15.44 6.47
CA ASP A 238 -28.81 16.51 7.46
C ASP A 238 -27.81 17.66 7.25
N ALA A 239 -26.55 17.32 6.97
CA ALA A 239 -25.49 18.28 6.73
C ALA A 239 -25.70 19.10 5.44
N VAL A 240 -26.29 18.49 4.40
CA VAL A 240 -26.63 19.19 3.15
C VAL A 240 -27.86 20.09 3.34
N GLU A 241 -28.87 19.63 4.07
CA GLU A 241 -30.09 20.41 4.36
C GLU A 241 -29.81 21.65 5.22
N THR A 242 -29.01 21.48 6.28
CA THR A 242 -28.72 22.55 7.27
C THR A 242 -27.92 23.72 6.70
N GLN A 243 -27.25 23.55 5.55
CA GLN A 243 -26.56 24.63 4.86
C GLN A 243 -27.48 25.55 4.04
N GLY A 244 -28.80 25.39 4.13
CA GLY A 244 -29.77 26.37 3.60
C GLY A 244 -29.90 26.39 2.08
N ASN A 245 -29.34 25.39 1.41
CA ASN A 245 -29.45 25.22 -0.02
C ASN A 245 -30.70 24.41 -0.35
N ASN A 246 -31.86 25.01 -0.12
CA ASN A 246 -33.12 24.49 -0.64
C ASN A 246 -33.30 25.10 -2.04
N PRO A 247 -33.07 24.34 -3.13
CA PRO A 247 -33.18 24.89 -4.46
C PRO A 247 -34.65 24.97 -4.81
N ALA A 248 -35.25 26.14 -4.65
CA ALA A 248 -36.57 26.40 -5.19
C ALA A 248 -36.61 26.36 -6.74
N THR A 249 -35.50 26.12 -7.46
CA THR A 249 -35.49 26.20 -8.94
C THR A 249 -34.44 25.41 -9.73
N SER A 250 -33.56 24.57 -9.16
CA SER A 250 -32.54 23.84 -9.96
C SER A 250 -32.75 22.32 -10.01
N ARG A 251 -33.00 21.81 -11.23
CA ARG A 251 -33.08 20.36 -11.58
C ARG A 251 -31.69 19.71 -11.52
N ILE A 252 -31.11 19.60 -10.34
CA ILE A 252 -29.79 18.99 -10.15
C ILE A 252 -29.94 17.48 -10.34
N LYS A 253 -29.31 16.94 -11.39
CA LYS A 253 -29.25 15.49 -11.62
C LYS A 253 -28.03 14.90 -10.95
N VAL A 254 -28.23 13.83 -10.19
CA VAL A 254 -27.17 13.07 -9.53
C VAL A 254 -27.17 11.65 -10.08
N ALA A 255 -26.07 11.23 -10.71
CA ALA A 255 -25.89 9.85 -11.08
C ALA A 255 -25.63 9.01 -9.82
N ALA A 256 -26.41 7.95 -9.64
CA ALA A 256 -26.32 7.08 -8.47
C ALA A 256 -26.34 5.61 -8.90
N THR A 257 -25.58 4.78 -8.19
CA THR A 257 -25.54 3.34 -8.45
C THR A 257 -25.47 2.53 -7.15
N GLY A 258 -25.45 1.20 -7.26
CA GLY A 258 -25.50 0.29 -6.12
C GLY A 258 -26.89 0.18 -5.49
N GLY A 259 -27.06 -0.77 -4.57
CA GLY A 259 -28.35 -0.98 -3.88
C GLY A 259 -28.83 0.25 -3.10
N GLY A 260 -27.92 1.08 -2.61
CA GLY A 260 -28.23 2.34 -1.92
C GLY A 260 -28.96 3.36 -2.80
N ALA A 261 -28.64 3.42 -4.10
CA ALA A 261 -29.29 4.34 -5.03
C ALA A 261 -30.79 4.11 -5.14
N LEU A 262 -31.25 2.85 -5.09
CA LEU A 262 -32.68 2.53 -5.08
C LEU A 262 -33.29 2.70 -3.68
N LYS A 263 -32.58 2.25 -2.64
CA LYS A 263 -33.06 2.29 -1.25
C LYS A 263 -33.33 3.73 -0.77
N TYR A 264 -32.42 4.64 -1.08
CA TYR A 264 -32.45 6.04 -0.60
C TYR A 264 -32.99 7.02 -1.64
N LYS A 265 -33.45 6.55 -2.81
CA LYS A 265 -33.87 7.42 -3.91
C LYS A 265 -34.89 8.47 -3.48
N SER A 266 -36.06 8.01 -3.03
CA SER A 266 -37.17 8.90 -2.70
C SER A 266 -36.79 9.88 -1.59
N GLU A 267 -36.03 9.41 -0.60
CA GLU A 267 -35.59 10.24 0.52
C GLU A 267 -34.61 11.32 0.06
N LEU A 268 -33.58 10.96 -0.71
CA LEU A 268 -32.61 11.91 -1.26
C LEU A 268 -33.27 12.95 -2.18
N GLU A 269 -34.17 12.52 -3.07
CA GLU A 269 -34.88 13.44 -3.98
C GLU A 269 -35.79 14.41 -3.23
N GLN A 270 -36.53 13.94 -2.23
CA GLN A 270 -37.45 14.77 -1.44
C GLN A 270 -36.74 15.74 -0.50
N ARG A 271 -35.70 15.25 0.18
CA ARG A 271 -34.96 16.02 1.20
C ARG A 271 -34.02 17.04 0.59
N LEU A 272 -33.35 16.68 -0.51
CA LEU A 272 -32.31 17.51 -1.11
C LEU A 272 -32.78 18.26 -2.36
N GLY A 273 -33.99 17.98 -2.87
CA GLY A 273 -34.52 18.62 -4.08
C GLY A 273 -33.73 18.27 -5.35
N ILE A 274 -33.17 17.07 -5.42
CA ILE A 274 -32.36 16.55 -6.55
C ILE A 274 -33.14 15.51 -7.36
N GLU A 275 -32.68 15.22 -8.58
CA GLU A 275 -33.15 14.10 -9.41
C GLU A 275 -32.07 13.01 -9.44
N LEU A 276 -32.38 11.81 -8.94
CA LEU A 276 -31.44 10.68 -8.98
C LEU A 276 -31.58 9.89 -10.28
N VAL A 277 -30.55 9.97 -11.13
CA VAL A 277 -30.37 9.13 -12.31
C VAL A 277 -29.72 7.82 -11.87
N VAL A 278 -30.53 6.77 -11.75
CA VAL A 278 -30.07 5.47 -11.24
C VAL A 278 -29.47 4.65 -12.39
N VAL A 279 -28.18 4.32 -12.25
CA VAL A 279 -27.45 3.43 -13.16
C VAL A 279 -27.30 2.06 -12.51
N LYS A 280 -27.47 0.99 -13.28
CA LYS A 280 -27.33 -0.40 -12.78
C LYS A 280 -25.89 -0.63 -12.27
N GLU A 281 -25.75 -1.16 -11.06
CA GLU A 281 -24.46 -1.35 -10.36
C GLU A 281 -23.39 -2.05 -11.20
N LEU A 282 -23.75 -3.16 -11.84
CA LEU A 282 -22.80 -3.94 -12.63
C LEU A 282 -22.40 -3.21 -13.92
N HIS A 283 -23.31 -2.42 -14.51
CA HIS A 283 -23.00 -1.62 -15.70
C HIS A 283 -22.06 -0.47 -15.34
N ALA A 284 -22.38 0.26 -14.28
CA ALA A 284 -21.55 1.34 -13.77
C ALA A 284 -20.15 0.84 -13.36
N THR A 285 -20.07 -0.32 -12.70
CA THR A 285 -18.77 -0.91 -12.34
C THR A 285 -17.96 -1.31 -13.57
N ALA A 286 -18.59 -1.94 -14.56
CA ALA A 286 -17.94 -2.32 -15.82
C ALA A 286 -17.43 -1.11 -16.60
N ARG A 287 -18.27 -0.08 -16.77
CA ARG A 287 -17.90 1.17 -17.44
C ARG A 287 -16.76 1.88 -16.71
N GLY A 288 -16.87 2.01 -15.38
CA GLY A 288 -15.81 2.60 -14.56
C GLY A 288 -14.49 1.86 -14.69
N LEU A 289 -14.52 0.53 -14.78
CA LEU A 289 -13.33 -0.29 -14.98
C LEU A 289 -12.68 -0.07 -16.35
N GLN A 290 -13.47 0.05 -17.42
CA GLN A 290 -12.94 0.39 -18.75
C GLN A 290 -12.20 1.74 -18.71
N LEU A 291 -12.78 2.74 -18.04
CA LEU A 291 -12.17 4.07 -17.87
C LEU A 291 -10.89 4.02 -17.01
N ASP A 292 -10.89 3.23 -15.93
CA ASP A 292 -9.76 3.10 -15.00
C ASP A 292 -8.58 2.35 -15.61
N SER A 293 -8.85 1.25 -16.31
CA SER A 293 -7.82 0.38 -16.88
C SER A 293 -7.25 0.91 -18.20
N GLY A 294 -7.94 1.84 -18.86
CA GLY A 294 -7.64 2.22 -20.23
C GLY A 294 -7.74 1.05 -21.21
N ALA A 295 -8.48 -0.01 -20.84
CA ALA A 295 -8.65 -1.20 -21.66
C ALA A 295 -9.35 -0.83 -22.97
N ASP A 296 -8.90 -1.44 -24.06
CA ASP A 296 -9.54 -1.30 -25.37
C ASP A 296 -10.98 -1.80 -25.28
N ALA A 297 -11.93 -0.96 -25.70
CA ALA A 297 -13.35 -1.29 -25.70
C ALA A 297 -13.65 -2.56 -26.51
N ALA A 298 -12.76 -2.95 -27.43
CA ALA A 298 -12.89 -4.12 -28.29
C ALA A 298 -12.53 -5.47 -27.63
N LYS A 299 -12.04 -5.52 -26.37
CA LYS A 299 -11.67 -6.79 -25.72
C LYS A 299 -12.73 -7.22 -24.70
N GLN A 300 -13.22 -8.45 -24.82
CA GLN A 300 -14.08 -9.08 -23.81
C GLN A 300 -13.38 -9.09 -22.44
N MET A 301 -14.13 -8.76 -21.38
CA MET A 301 -13.65 -8.75 -20.00
C MET A 301 -14.50 -9.65 -19.11
N LEU A 302 -13.85 -10.38 -18.20
CA LEU A 302 -14.52 -11.04 -17.08
C LEU A 302 -14.22 -10.28 -15.79
N ILE A 303 -15.28 -9.85 -15.11
CA ILE A 303 -15.23 -9.11 -13.84
C ILE A 303 -15.81 -10.00 -12.74
N CYS A 304 -15.05 -10.20 -11.67
CA CYS A 304 -15.49 -10.82 -10.43
C CYS A 304 -15.69 -9.73 -9.37
N ASN A 305 -16.92 -9.28 -9.20
CA ASN A 305 -17.28 -8.25 -8.23
C ASN A 305 -17.60 -8.89 -6.86
N ILE A 306 -16.80 -8.57 -5.86
CA ILE A 306 -16.81 -9.15 -4.52
C ILE A 306 -17.37 -8.14 -3.51
N GLY A 307 -18.66 -8.27 -3.24
CA GLY A 307 -19.37 -7.50 -2.23
C GLY A 307 -19.85 -8.37 -1.08
N THR A 308 -21.10 -8.18 -0.65
CA THR A 308 -21.81 -9.10 0.26
C THR A 308 -21.79 -10.53 -0.27
N GLY A 309 -22.12 -10.68 -1.56
CA GLY A 309 -21.96 -11.89 -2.35
C GLY A 309 -20.89 -11.71 -3.44
N ILE A 310 -20.85 -12.63 -4.40
CA ILE A 310 -20.00 -12.56 -5.60
C ILE A 310 -20.89 -12.48 -6.84
N SER A 311 -20.57 -11.57 -7.76
CA SER A 311 -21.14 -11.55 -9.12
C SER A 311 -20.04 -11.68 -10.15
N LEU A 312 -20.19 -12.63 -11.07
CA LEU A 312 -19.33 -12.79 -12.23
C LEU A 312 -20.03 -12.17 -13.43
N VAL A 313 -19.36 -11.23 -14.06
CA VAL A 313 -19.90 -10.37 -15.10
C VAL A 313 -19.01 -10.41 -16.32
N LYS A 314 -19.57 -10.75 -17.47
CA LYS A 314 -18.93 -10.63 -18.77
C LYS A 314 -19.27 -9.25 -19.33
N VAL A 315 -18.27 -8.57 -19.85
CA VAL A 315 -18.42 -7.42 -20.73
C VAL A 315 -17.94 -7.88 -22.10
N ASP A 316 -18.80 -7.84 -23.12
CA ASP A 316 -18.41 -8.24 -24.46
C ASP A 316 -17.66 -7.12 -25.21
N GLU A 317 -17.26 -7.40 -26.45
CA GLU A 317 -16.54 -6.47 -27.34
C GLU A 317 -17.36 -5.23 -27.76
N HIS A 318 -18.66 -5.21 -27.47
CA HIS A 318 -19.55 -4.07 -27.69
C HIS A 318 -19.78 -3.27 -26.40
N GLY A 319 -19.22 -3.72 -25.28
CA GLY A 319 -19.44 -3.13 -23.97
C GLY A 319 -20.74 -3.58 -23.29
N GLU A 320 -21.44 -4.59 -23.83
CA GLU A 320 -22.66 -5.10 -23.22
C GLU A 320 -22.34 -5.93 -21.97
N VAL A 321 -23.11 -5.69 -20.91
CA VAL A 321 -22.82 -6.20 -19.57
C VAL A 321 -23.79 -7.32 -19.20
N GLU A 322 -23.27 -8.54 -19.09
CA GLU A 322 -24.03 -9.74 -18.76
C GLU A 322 -23.54 -10.37 -17.44
N ARG A 323 -24.43 -10.59 -16.48
CA ARG A 323 -24.11 -11.36 -15.27
C ARG A 323 -24.18 -12.86 -15.58
N VAL A 324 -23.03 -13.46 -15.90
CA VAL A 324 -22.91 -14.86 -16.30
C VAL A 324 -23.01 -15.85 -15.13
N SER A 325 -22.63 -15.44 -13.92
CA SER A 325 -22.66 -16.32 -12.74
C SER A 325 -22.56 -15.54 -11.41
N GLY A 326 -22.47 -16.23 -10.28
CA GLY A 326 -22.17 -15.66 -8.97
C GLY A 326 -22.26 -16.67 -7.83
N SER A 327 -22.03 -16.20 -6.61
CA SER A 327 -22.09 -17.04 -5.40
C SER A 327 -22.58 -16.23 -4.19
N GLY A 328 -23.34 -16.88 -3.31
CA GLY A 328 -23.71 -16.34 -2.00
C GLY A 328 -22.55 -16.34 -1.00
N ILE A 329 -21.46 -17.07 -1.28
CA ILE A 329 -20.26 -17.16 -0.45
C ILE A 329 -19.35 -15.97 -0.78
N GLY A 330 -19.76 -14.77 -0.36
CA GLY A 330 -19.04 -13.51 -0.59
C GLY A 330 -18.40 -12.95 0.68
N GLY A 331 -18.12 -11.64 0.66
CA GLY A 331 -17.48 -10.96 1.79
C GLY A 331 -18.29 -11.02 3.08
N ALA A 332 -19.63 -11.07 3.00
CA ALA A 332 -20.47 -11.22 4.19
C ALA A 332 -20.35 -12.60 4.83
N THR A 333 -20.09 -13.65 4.05
CA THR A 333 -19.83 -15.00 4.57
C THR A 333 -18.50 -15.03 5.31
N PHE A 334 -17.42 -14.51 4.70
CA PHE A 334 -16.13 -14.39 5.38
C PHE A 334 -16.27 -13.60 6.69
N TRP A 335 -16.81 -12.39 6.63
CA TRP A 335 -16.89 -11.52 7.79
C TRP A 335 -17.85 -12.03 8.86
N GLY A 336 -18.96 -12.64 8.46
CA GLY A 336 -19.90 -13.28 9.38
C GLY A 336 -19.26 -14.43 10.15
N LEU A 337 -18.47 -15.27 9.48
CA LEU A 337 -17.76 -16.39 10.11
C LEU A 337 -16.62 -15.90 11.01
N VAL A 338 -15.82 -14.92 10.57
CA VAL A 338 -14.76 -14.33 11.40
C VAL A 338 -15.34 -13.80 12.71
N LYS A 339 -16.40 -12.99 12.66
CA LYS A 339 -17.06 -12.48 13.88
C LYS A 339 -17.62 -13.56 14.78
N ARG A 340 -18.01 -14.70 14.22
CA ARG A 340 -18.61 -15.79 15.01
C ARG A 340 -17.57 -16.68 15.67
N LEU A 341 -16.43 -16.88 15.02
CA LEU A 341 -15.39 -17.84 15.39
C LEU A 341 -14.17 -17.18 16.05
N THR A 342 -14.08 -15.85 16.04
CA THR A 342 -12.96 -15.08 16.60
C THR A 342 -13.47 -13.88 17.41
N GLN A 343 -12.57 -13.18 18.08
CA GLN A 343 -12.87 -11.94 18.80
C GLN A 343 -12.68 -10.67 17.95
N PHE A 344 -12.35 -10.79 16.65
CA PHE A 344 -12.19 -9.62 15.80
C PHE A 344 -13.52 -8.88 15.58
N SER A 345 -13.50 -7.58 15.83
CA SER A 345 -14.62 -6.65 15.59
C SER A 345 -14.40 -5.73 14.39
N ASP A 346 -13.18 -5.70 13.85
CA ASP A 346 -12.79 -4.93 12.67
C ASP A 346 -12.29 -5.85 11.55
N PHE A 347 -12.77 -5.58 10.33
CA PHE A 347 -12.53 -6.41 9.15
C PHE A 347 -11.05 -6.37 8.72
N ASP A 348 -10.48 -5.17 8.66
CA ASP A 348 -9.09 -4.97 8.22
C ASP A 348 -8.13 -5.60 9.22
N THR A 349 -8.37 -5.41 10.51
CA THR A 349 -7.60 -6.03 11.60
C THR A 349 -7.62 -7.56 11.49
N ALA A 350 -8.77 -8.18 11.21
CA ALA A 350 -8.85 -9.62 11.06
C ALA A 350 -8.02 -10.16 9.88
N ILE A 351 -8.02 -9.46 8.74
CA ILE A 351 -7.24 -9.83 7.55
C ILE A 351 -5.73 -9.60 7.79
N VAL A 352 -5.36 -8.48 8.42
CA VAL A 352 -3.96 -8.18 8.75
C VAL A 352 -3.44 -9.21 9.76
N ALA A 353 -4.22 -9.58 10.77
CA ALA A 353 -3.84 -10.61 11.74
C ALA A 353 -3.69 -11.98 11.09
N ALA A 354 -4.60 -12.35 10.17
CA ALA A 354 -4.49 -13.58 9.38
C ALA A 354 -3.14 -13.67 8.65
N HIS A 355 -2.66 -12.56 8.08
CA HIS A 355 -1.38 -12.53 7.37
C HIS A 355 -0.16 -12.49 8.29
N THR A 356 -0.22 -11.71 9.37
CA THR A 356 0.95 -11.39 10.19
C THR A 356 1.19 -12.37 11.34
N ALA A 357 0.12 -13.01 11.84
CA ALA A 357 0.16 -13.89 13.00
C ALA A 357 -0.51 -15.27 12.76
N GLY A 358 -1.27 -15.42 11.67
CA GLY A 358 -1.95 -16.68 11.34
C GLY A 358 -1.02 -17.72 10.74
N THR A 359 -1.24 -18.99 11.10
CA THR A 359 -0.51 -20.15 10.57
C THR A 359 -1.40 -20.92 9.59
N LEU A 360 -1.06 -20.89 8.30
CA LEU A 360 -1.79 -21.62 7.27
C LEU A 360 -1.74 -23.14 7.52
N GLY A 361 -2.88 -23.82 7.33
CA GLY A 361 -2.99 -25.27 7.48
C GLY A 361 -3.15 -25.76 8.92
N LYS A 362 -3.07 -24.87 9.92
CA LYS A 362 -3.27 -25.25 11.33
C LYS A 362 -4.72 -25.60 11.65
N ALA A 363 -5.67 -24.83 11.10
CA ALA A 363 -7.11 -25.11 11.23
C ALA A 363 -7.70 -25.93 10.06
N ASP A 364 -6.94 -26.16 8.98
CA ASP A 364 -7.42 -26.86 7.76
C ASP A 364 -6.90 -28.28 7.66
N THR A 365 -7.73 -29.25 7.29
CA THR A 365 -7.26 -30.59 6.93
C THR A 365 -6.47 -30.52 5.62
N LEU A 366 -5.19 -30.82 5.68
CA LEU A 366 -4.28 -30.86 4.54
C LEU A 366 -4.27 -32.25 3.89
N VAL A 367 -3.87 -32.31 2.63
CA VAL A 367 -3.67 -33.59 1.92
C VAL A 367 -2.68 -34.49 2.68
N GLU A 368 -1.63 -33.92 3.27
CA GLU A 368 -0.69 -34.69 4.09
C GLU A 368 -1.28 -35.27 5.38
N ASP A 369 -2.35 -34.67 5.92
CA ASP A 369 -3.04 -35.22 7.09
C ASP A 369 -3.80 -36.52 6.74
N ILE A 370 -4.19 -36.68 5.46
CA ILE A 370 -4.94 -37.84 4.97
C ILE A 370 -4.01 -38.93 4.46
N TYR A 371 -3.03 -38.57 3.63
CA TYR A 371 -2.20 -39.54 2.90
C TYR A 371 -0.77 -39.67 3.46
N GLY A 372 -0.32 -38.71 4.27
CA GLY A 372 1.09 -38.52 4.58
C GLY A 372 1.86 -37.85 3.44
N ARG A 373 2.92 -37.13 3.81
CA ARG A 373 3.70 -36.26 2.89
C ARG A 373 4.37 -36.99 1.72
N GLU A 374 4.84 -38.21 1.91
CA GLU A 374 5.53 -38.96 0.85
C GLU A 374 4.53 -39.58 -0.13
N THR A 375 3.42 -40.12 0.38
CA THR A 375 2.33 -40.65 -0.45
C THR A 375 1.68 -39.55 -1.29
N SER A 376 1.43 -38.37 -0.71
CA SER A 376 0.79 -37.25 -1.44
C SER A 376 1.63 -36.80 -2.65
N LYS A 377 2.95 -36.67 -2.46
CA LYS A 377 3.88 -36.41 -3.59
C LYS A 377 3.82 -37.52 -4.64
N ALA A 378 3.78 -38.79 -4.23
CA ALA A 378 3.75 -39.92 -5.15
C ALA A 378 2.49 -39.96 -6.04
N ILE A 379 1.35 -39.47 -5.53
CA ILE A 379 0.10 -39.35 -6.29
C ILE A 379 -0.09 -37.99 -6.97
N GLY A 380 0.93 -37.11 -6.93
CA GLY A 380 0.92 -35.81 -7.61
C GLY A 380 0.12 -34.71 -6.90
N LEU A 381 -0.20 -34.86 -5.61
CA LEU A 381 -0.88 -33.84 -4.83
C LEU A 381 0.10 -33.08 -3.91
N PRO A 382 0.10 -31.74 -3.92
CA PRO A 382 0.92 -30.97 -2.98
C PRO A 382 0.55 -31.32 -1.51
N PRO A 383 1.53 -31.66 -0.65
CA PRO A 383 1.26 -32.03 0.74
C PRO A 383 0.49 -30.95 1.54
N ASP A 384 0.75 -29.68 1.25
CA ASP A 384 0.19 -28.49 1.88
C ASP A 384 -1.11 -27.98 1.22
N LEU A 385 -1.61 -28.70 0.21
CA LEU A 385 -2.92 -28.46 -0.37
C LEU A 385 -4.00 -28.76 0.67
N VAL A 386 -5.01 -27.90 0.75
CA VAL A 386 -6.15 -28.12 1.64
C VAL A 386 -7.08 -29.16 1.02
N ALA A 387 -7.34 -30.23 1.75
CA ALA A 387 -8.36 -31.21 1.44
C ALA A 387 -9.73 -30.81 2.00
N GLY A 388 -9.74 -30.19 3.19
CA GLY A 388 -10.95 -29.69 3.84
C GLY A 388 -10.68 -28.45 4.68
N PHE A 389 -11.33 -27.33 4.34
CA PHE A 389 -11.22 -26.09 5.11
C PHE A 389 -11.84 -26.25 6.49
N LEU A 390 -11.20 -25.68 7.52
CA LEU A 390 -11.65 -25.72 8.92
C LEU A 390 -11.80 -27.14 9.51
N GLY A 391 -11.25 -28.18 8.87
CA GLY A 391 -11.39 -29.56 9.34
C GLY A 391 -10.63 -29.90 10.62
N LYS A 392 -9.83 -28.96 11.15
CA LYS A 392 -9.13 -29.03 12.44
C LYS A 392 -9.54 -27.89 13.37
N LEU A 393 -10.77 -27.38 13.25
CA LEU A 393 -11.25 -26.22 14.03
C LEU A 393 -11.34 -26.49 15.55
N ASP A 394 -11.43 -27.76 15.94
CA ASP A 394 -11.43 -28.22 17.34
C ASP A 394 -10.01 -28.51 17.88
N ALA A 395 -8.96 -28.28 17.09
CA ALA A 395 -7.60 -28.49 17.53
C ALA A 395 -7.22 -27.57 18.70
N ASP A 396 -6.44 -28.12 19.63
CA ASP A 396 -5.91 -27.36 20.75
C ASP A 396 -5.05 -26.17 20.27
N CYS A 397 -5.12 -25.06 21.00
CA CYS A 397 -4.26 -23.90 20.83
C CYS A 397 -4.37 -23.17 19.46
N LEU A 398 -5.55 -23.17 18.82
CA LEU A 398 -5.83 -22.24 17.72
C LEU A 398 -5.96 -20.80 18.22
N SER A 399 -5.26 -19.87 17.56
CA SER A 399 -5.46 -18.44 17.77
C SER A 399 -6.53 -17.90 16.81
N ASP A 400 -7.13 -16.76 17.16
CA ASP A 400 -8.05 -16.03 16.27
C ASP A 400 -7.40 -15.72 14.91
N ALA A 401 -6.09 -15.45 14.89
CA ALA A 401 -5.33 -15.22 13.66
C ALA A 401 -5.23 -16.49 12.80
N ASP A 402 -5.07 -17.67 13.41
CA ASP A 402 -5.07 -18.96 12.70
C ASP A 402 -6.43 -19.24 12.05
N ILE A 403 -7.52 -18.99 12.78
CA ILE A 403 -8.88 -19.16 12.27
C ILE A 403 -9.16 -18.16 11.14
N SER A 404 -8.78 -16.89 11.33
CA SER A 404 -8.94 -15.85 10.29
C SER A 404 -8.14 -16.18 9.03
N ALA A 405 -6.93 -16.74 9.16
CA ALA A 405 -6.11 -17.18 8.03
C ALA A 405 -6.74 -18.33 7.24
N ALA A 406 -7.29 -19.33 7.95
CA ALA A 406 -8.02 -20.43 7.31
C ALA A 406 -9.29 -19.94 6.59
N LEU A 407 -10.05 -19.03 7.21
CA LEU A 407 -11.24 -18.42 6.60
C LEU A 407 -10.89 -17.58 5.37
N LEU A 408 -9.81 -16.80 5.42
CA LEU A 408 -9.33 -16.02 4.27
C LEU A 408 -8.88 -16.94 3.13
N ARG A 409 -8.16 -18.02 3.44
CA ARG A 409 -7.72 -19.02 2.45
C ARG A 409 -8.91 -19.75 1.81
N MET A 410 -9.90 -20.15 2.62
CA MET A 410 -11.15 -20.75 2.15
C MET A 410 -11.89 -19.83 1.20
N PHE A 411 -12.07 -18.58 1.62
CA PHE A 411 -12.71 -17.55 0.83
C PHE A 411 -12.00 -17.32 -0.50
N ALA A 412 -10.69 -17.05 -0.47
CA ALA A 412 -9.89 -16.80 -1.66
C ALA A 412 -9.86 -18.01 -2.61
N SER A 413 -9.82 -19.23 -2.08
CA SER A 413 -9.86 -20.46 -2.88
C SER A 413 -11.19 -20.62 -3.61
N ASN A 414 -12.32 -20.36 -2.92
CA ASN A 414 -13.65 -20.39 -3.53
C ASN A 414 -13.79 -19.32 -4.63
N VAL A 415 -13.38 -18.08 -4.36
CA VAL A 415 -13.39 -16.98 -5.34
C VAL A 415 -12.52 -17.34 -6.56
N GLY A 416 -11.30 -17.81 -6.32
CA GLY A 416 -10.34 -18.15 -7.36
C GLY A 416 -10.82 -19.28 -8.25
N GLN A 417 -11.38 -20.36 -7.69
CA GLN A 417 -11.94 -21.47 -8.47
C GLN A 417 -13.14 -21.02 -9.32
N LEU A 418 -14.08 -20.26 -8.74
CA LEU A 418 -15.23 -19.74 -9.47
C LEU A 418 -14.80 -18.85 -10.64
N ALA A 419 -13.84 -17.96 -10.42
CA ALA A 419 -13.27 -17.10 -11.45
C ALA A 419 -12.58 -17.91 -12.55
N VAL A 420 -11.77 -18.91 -12.19
CA VAL A 420 -11.05 -19.76 -13.15
C VAL A 420 -12.02 -20.60 -14.00
N PHE A 421 -13.05 -21.19 -13.41
CA PHE A 421 -14.05 -21.93 -14.18
C PHE A 421 -14.79 -21.02 -15.15
N GLN A 422 -15.20 -19.84 -14.69
CA GLN A 422 -15.90 -18.90 -15.56
C GLN A 422 -15.00 -18.37 -16.68
N ALA A 423 -13.73 -18.09 -16.39
CA ALA A 423 -12.76 -17.65 -17.38
C ALA A 423 -12.55 -18.72 -18.45
N ARG A 424 -12.41 -20.00 -18.08
CA ARG A 424 -12.29 -21.11 -19.03
C ARG A 424 -13.52 -21.28 -19.92
N LEU A 425 -14.73 -21.12 -19.36
CA LEU A 425 -15.97 -21.19 -20.13
C LEU A 425 -16.10 -20.07 -21.16
N LEU A 426 -15.50 -18.91 -20.88
CA LEU A 426 -15.55 -17.72 -21.73
C LEU A 426 -14.29 -17.51 -22.57
N ASP A 427 -13.33 -18.45 -22.52
CA ASP A 427 -12.01 -18.33 -23.13
C ASP A 427 -11.28 -17.02 -22.78
N ALA A 428 -11.42 -16.59 -21.51
CA ALA A 428 -10.80 -15.37 -21.00
C ALA A 428 -9.41 -15.66 -20.42
N ASP A 429 -8.42 -14.85 -20.81
CA ASP A 429 -7.04 -14.89 -20.33
C ASP A 429 -6.82 -14.14 -19.01
N ALA A 430 -7.80 -13.37 -18.57
CA ALA A 430 -7.72 -12.55 -17.37
C ALA A 430 -9.08 -12.39 -16.67
N VAL A 431 -9.03 -12.15 -15.36
CA VAL A 431 -10.20 -11.81 -14.54
C VAL A 431 -9.91 -10.57 -13.70
N TRP A 432 -10.78 -9.58 -13.79
CA TRP A 432 -10.73 -8.37 -12.98
C TRP A 432 -11.48 -8.56 -11.67
N PHE A 433 -10.81 -8.36 -10.54
CA PHE A 433 -11.43 -8.47 -9.23
C PHE A 433 -11.76 -7.08 -8.67
N THR A 434 -13.03 -6.85 -8.38
CA THR A 434 -13.57 -5.57 -7.89
C THR A 434 -14.40 -5.78 -6.62
N GLY A 435 -14.94 -4.69 -6.06
CA GLY A 435 -15.86 -4.72 -4.93
C GLY A 435 -15.18 -4.55 -3.57
N GLY A 436 -15.97 -4.17 -2.56
CA GLY A 436 -15.48 -3.73 -1.24
C GLY A 436 -14.55 -4.70 -0.51
N PHE A 437 -14.56 -6.00 -0.82
CA PHE A 437 -13.67 -6.97 -0.16
C PHE A 437 -12.20 -6.79 -0.55
N VAL A 438 -11.95 -6.44 -1.81
CA VAL A 438 -10.60 -6.24 -2.37
C VAL A 438 -10.26 -4.75 -2.49
N GLN A 439 -11.06 -3.90 -1.83
CA GLN A 439 -11.02 -2.45 -1.90
C GLN A 439 -11.11 -1.89 -0.48
N SER A 440 -10.02 -1.31 0.03
CA SER A 440 -10.09 -0.49 1.23
C SER A 440 -9.53 0.89 0.94
N ALA A 441 -10.13 1.91 1.56
CA ALA A 441 -9.50 3.23 1.61
C ALA A 441 -8.19 3.08 2.42
N PRO A 442 -7.07 3.70 2.01
CA PRO A 442 -5.85 3.66 2.80
C PRO A 442 -6.13 4.20 4.21
N SER A 443 -5.93 3.39 5.25
CA SER A 443 -6.03 3.90 6.62
C SER A 443 -4.81 4.78 6.92
N ALA A 444 -5.06 5.94 7.52
CA ALA A 444 -4.01 6.92 7.87
C ALA A 444 -2.98 6.37 8.87
N ASP A 445 -3.31 5.26 9.54
CA ASP A 445 -2.51 4.61 10.59
C ASP A 445 -1.87 3.27 10.13
N SER A 446 -1.84 2.96 8.83
CA SER A 446 -1.21 1.73 8.32
C SER A 446 0.32 1.81 8.26
N ASP A 447 0.95 1.76 9.44
CA ASP A 447 2.38 1.53 9.59
C ASP A 447 2.77 0.14 9.03
N ALA A 448 3.60 0.14 7.98
CA ALA A 448 4.55 -0.94 7.64
C ALA A 448 4.03 -2.40 7.43
N GLY A 449 2.75 -2.62 7.12
CA GLY A 449 2.19 -3.90 6.67
C GLY A 449 1.50 -3.78 5.30
N SER A 450 1.28 -4.90 4.60
CA SER A 450 0.35 -4.91 3.47
C SER A 450 -1.05 -4.55 3.98
N SER A 451 -1.77 -3.68 3.26
CA SER A 451 -3.14 -3.33 3.64
C SER A 451 -4.04 -4.56 3.61
N ALA A 452 -5.18 -4.54 4.32
CA ALA A 452 -6.13 -5.64 4.27
C ALA A 452 -6.57 -5.95 2.82
N ALA A 453 -6.76 -4.90 2.00
CA ALA A 453 -7.03 -5.04 0.58
C ALA A 453 -5.88 -5.73 -0.16
N GLU A 454 -4.62 -5.30 0.02
CA GLU A 454 -3.47 -5.94 -0.64
C GLU A 454 -3.31 -7.42 -0.23
N ILE A 455 -3.55 -7.75 1.04
CA ILE A 455 -3.52 -9.12 1.55
C ILE A 455 -4.62 -9.96 0.88
N ALA A 456 -5.85 -9.44 0.82
CA ALA A 456 -6.97 -10.11 0.17
C ALA A 456 -6.74 -10.31 -1.33
N GLN A 457 -6.27 -9.26 -2.02
CA GLN A 457 -5.91 -9.31 -3.44
C GLN A 457 -4.86 -10.37 -3.71
N ARG A 458 -3.80 -10.42 -2.89
CA ARG A 458 -2.75 -11.43 -3.01
C ARG A 458 -3.27 -12.84 -2.78
N ALA A 459 -4.09 -13.06 -1.74
CA ALA A 459 -4.68 -14.37 -1.48
C ALA A 459 -5.54 -14.87 -2.66
N ILE A 460 -6.34 -13.97 -3.26
CA ILE A 460 -7.14 -14.28 -4.45
C ILE A 460 -6.25 -14.54 -5.67
N ALA A 461 -5.23 -13.71 -5.89
CA ALA A 461 -4.30 -13.87 -7.00
C ALA A 461 -3.57 -15.22 -6.92
N ASP A 462 -3.06 -15.59 -5.74
CA ASP A 462 -2.40 -16.87 -5.51
C ASP A 462 -3.36 -18.04 -5.79
N ALA A 463 -4.64 -17.93 -5.39
CA ALA A 463 -5.64 -18.95 -5.70
C ALA A 463 -5.93 -19.07 -7.20
N VAL A 464 -6.08 -17.96 -7.92
CA VAL A 464 -6.31 -17.95 -9.38
C VAL A 464 -5.13 -18.56 -10.11
N LEU A 465 -3.90 -18.15 -9.77
CA LEU A 465 -2.68 -18.65 -10.40
C LEU A 465 -2.51 -20.16 -10.14
N PHE A 466 -2.81 -20.61 -8.92
CA PHE A 466 -2.79 -22.04 -8.58
C PHE A 466 -3.78 -22.85 -9.42
N TRP A 467 -5.06 -22.48 -9.44
CA TRP A 467 -6.10 -23.28 -10.12
C TRP A 467 -6.06 -23.17 -11.65
N SER A 468 -5.51 -22.08 -12.18
CA SER A 468 -5.29 -21.89 -13.62
C SER A 468 -3.97 -22.47 -14.12
N GLY A 469 -3.04 -22.85 -13.22
CA GLY A 469 -1.66 -23.17 -13.61
C GLY A 469 -0.94 -21.96 -14.23
N GLY A 470 -1.32 -20.74 -13.84
CA GLY A 470 -0.78 -19.48 -14.36
C GLY A 470 -1.36 -19.02 -15.71
N SER A 471 -2.30 -19.77 -16.30
CA SER A 471 -2.89 -19.42 -17.61
C SER A 471 -3.87 -18.25 -17.56
N ILE A 472 -4.42 -17.92 -16.39
CA ILE A 472 -5.38 -16.83 -16.21
C ILE A 472 -4.78 -15.77 -15.29
N GLN A 473 -4.77 -14.52 -15.73
CA GLN A 473 -4.22 -13.40 -14.99
C GLN A 473 -5.26 -12.78 -14.04
N PRO A 474 -4.98 -12.72 -12.72
CA PRO A 474 -5.79 -11.93 -11.80
C PRO A 474 -5.41 -10.45 -11.90
N LEU A 475 -6.38 -9.59 -12.21
CA LEU A 475 -6.19 -8.15 -12.38
C LEU A 475 -6.97 -7.36 -11.33
N PHE A 476 -6.42 -6.21 -10.92
CA PHE A 476 -7.04 -5.33 -9.93
C PHE A 476 -7.01 -3.88 -10.45
N PRO A 477 -8.12 -3.14 -10.33
CA PRO A 477 -8.21 -1.73 -10.76
C PRO A 477 -7.34 -0.80 -9.91
N GLN A 478 -6.88 0.31 -10.50
CA GLN A 478 -6.12 1.34 -9.80
C GLN A 478 -7.03 2.17 -8.88
N HIS A 479 -8.20 2.58 -9.38
CA HIS A 479 -9.18 3.40 -8.66
C HIS A 479 -10.40 2.58 -8.24
N ALA A 480 -10.14 1.44 -7.62
CA ALA A 480 -11.10 0.40 -7.33
C ALA A 480 -12.38 0.89 -6.60
N ALA A 481 -12.23 1.71 -5.56
CA ALA A 481 -13.35 2.23 -4.75
C ALA A 481 -14.27 3.19 -5.51
N LEU A 482 -13.88 3.58 -6.73
CA LEU A 482 -14.51 4.64 -7.48
C LEU A 482 -15.18 4.17 -8.78
N LEU A 483 -14.98 2.92 -9.18
CA LEU A 483 -15.45 2.41 -10.47
C LEU A 483 -16.96 2.63 -10.66
N GLY A 484 -17.77 2.24 -9.68
CA GLY A 484 -19.22 2.42 -9.77
C GLY A 484 -19.63 3.89 -9.95
N ALA A 485 -18.99 4.81 -9.24
CA ALA A 485 -19.33 6.23 -9.34
C ALA A 485 -18.80 6.87 -10.65
N MET A 486 -17.62 6.45 -11.13
CA MET A 486 -17.09 6.86 -12.45
C MET A 486 -18.03 6.43 -13.58
N GLY A 487 -18.40 5.15 -13.60
CA GLY A 487 -19.25 4.63 -14.66
C GLY A 487 -20.69 5.13 -14.58
N ALA A 488 -21.23 5.37 -13.39
CA ALA A 488 -22.56 5.96 -13.24
C ALA A 488 -22.61 7.37 -13.85
N ILE A 489 -21.57 8.19 -13.61
CA ILE A 489 -21.48 9.53 -14.20
C ILE A 489 -21.33 9.46 -15.72
N HIS A 490 -20.48 8.56 -16.20
CA HIS A 490 -20.28 8.36 -17.64
C HIS A 490 -21.59 8.00 -18.34
N ASP A 491 -22.26 6.93 -17.89
CA ASP A 491 -23.49 6.45 -18.54
C ASP A 491 -24.66 7.42 -18.38
N ALA A 492 -24.73 8.17 -17.27
CA ALA A 492 -25.83 9.11 -17.03
C ALA A 492 -25.72 10.41 -17.83
N PHE A 493 -24.49 10.90 -18.06
CA PHE A 493 -24.28 12.29 -18.50
C PHE A 493 -23.29 12.45 -19.67
N LEU A 494 -22.56 11.41 -20.05
CA LEU A 494 -21.45 11.50 -21.01
C LEU A 494 -21.50 10.35 -22.04
N PRO A 495 -22.62 10.15 -22.76
CA PRO A 495 -22.73 9.08 -23.75
C PRO A 495 -21.83 9.29 -24.97
#